data_AF-A0A5B0MJP2-F1
#
_entry.id   AF-A0A5B0MJP2-F1
#
_cell.length_a   1.000
_cell.length_b   1.000
_cell.length_c   1.000
_cell.angle_alpha   90.00
_cell.angle_beta   90.00
_cell.angle_gamma   90.00
#
_symmetry.space_group_name_H-M   'P 1'
#
loop_
_entity.id
_entity.type
_entity.pdbx_description
1 polymer ?
#
loop_
_entity_poly.entity_id
_entity_poly.type
_entity_poly.pdbx_seq_one_letter_code
_entity_poly.pdbx_strand_id
1 'polypeptide(L)'
;MFLKLCVIGLMCSIIHIQGAYGYKYMMISAWDQSLHVHYSNTAPYHKSKNVQDKYLNLEDVYHALRSHSDRNLGVQAIDFIDASKNRRRCEKLVVDKPGSETPPNHWYLWETFCEFMSESPSPDISKLINDVCTQKLNV
;
A
#
# COMPACT_ATOMS: atom_id res chain seq x y z
N MET A 1 -1.10 -5.63 -41.24
CA MET A 1 -0.14 -5.25 -40.20
C MET A 1 -0.76 -4.41 -39.05
N PHE A 2 -2.09 -4.50 -38.83
CA PHE A 2 -2.80 -3.65 -37.86
C PHE A 2 -3.16 -4.35 -36.54
N LEU A 3 -3.06 -5.68 -36.47
CA LEU A 3 -3.47 -6.45 -35.28
C LEU A 3 -2.48 -6.35 -34.10
N LYS A 4 -1.19 -6.06 -34.36
CA LYS A 4 -0.15 -5.99 -33.31
C LYS A 4 -0.20 -4.70 -32.49
N LEU A 5 -0.75 -3.60 -33.03
CA LEU A 5 -0.84 -2.31 -32.33
C LEU A 5 -1.98 -2.26 -31.31
N CYS A 6 -3.09 -2.97 -31.56
CA CYS A 6 -4.21 -3.04 -30.60
C CYS A 6 -3.86 -3.74 -29.29
N VAL A 7 -3.01 -4.78 -29.34
CA VAL A 7 -2.66 -5.57 -28.13
C VAL A 7 -1.73 -4.77 -27.21
N ILE A 8 -0.83 -3.96 -27.76
CA ILE A 8 0.09 -3.12 -26.97
C ILE A 8 -0.69 -2.00 -26.26
N GLY A 9 -1.66 -1.38 -26.95
CA GLY A 9 -2.54 -0.38 -26.35
C GLY A 9 -3.38 -0.93 -25.20
N LEU A 10 -3.92 -2.14 -25.35
CA LEU A 10 -4.74 -2.78 -24.31
C LEU A 10 -3.92 -3.12 -23.05
N MET A 11 -2.69 -3.61 -23.21
CA MET A 11 -1.79 -3.92 -22.09
C MET A 11 -1.36 -2.64 -21.34
N CYS A 12 -1.05 -1.55 -22.07
CA CYS A 12 -0.76 -0.26 -21.47
C CYS A 12 -1.94 0.32 -20.69
N SER A 13 -3.18 0.10 -21.15
CA SER A 13 -4.38 0.52 -20.42
C SER A 13 -4.63 -0.32 -19.17
N ILE A 14 -4.39 -1.63 -19.20
CA ILE A 14 -4.59 -2.51 -18.03
C ILE A 14 -3.58 -2.19 -16.92
N ILE A 15 -2.31 -1.91 -17.27
CA ILE A 15 -1.28 -1.50 -16.31
C ILE A 15 -1.61 -0.13 -15.71
N HIS A 16 -2.11 0.82 -16.51
CA HIS A 16 -2.58 2.12 -16.00
C HIS A 16 -3.82 1.99 -15.08
N ILE A 17 -4.74 1.06 -15.35
CA ILE A 17 -5.93 0.87 -14.53
C ILE A 17 -5.59 0.23 -13.18
N GLN A 18 -4.64 -0.72 -13.13
CA GLN A 18 -4.17 -1.28 -11.86
C GLN A 18 -3.44 -0.24 -11.00
N GLY A 19 -2.78 0.75 -11.60
CA GLY A 19 -2.15 1.86 -10.88
C GLY A 19 -3.08 3.00 -10.46
N ALA A 20 -4.32 3.03 -10.97
CA ALA A 20 -5.24 4.15 -10.77
C ALA A 20 -6.10 4.07 -9.49
N TYR A 21 -6.19 2.88 -8.86
CA TYR A 21 -7.14 2.62 -7.76
C TYR A 21 -6.52 2.02 -6.49
N GLY A 22 -5.20 2.09 -6.34
CA GLY A 22 -4.49 1.45 -5.23
C GLY A 22 -4.51 -0.08 -5.31
N TYR A 23 -3.72 -0.75 -4.46
CA TYR A 23 -3.84 -2.20 -4.30
C TYR A 23 -4.97 -2.55 -3.34
N LYS A 24 -5.76 -3.59 -3.66
CA LYS A 24 -6.88 -4.04 -2.81
C LYS A 24 -6.46 -4.48 -1.42
N TYR A 25 -5.24 -4.99 -1.30
CA TYR A 25 -4.62 -5.42 -0.06
C TYR A 25 -3.24 -4.78 0.03
N MET A 26 -2.97 -4.08 1.12
CA MET A 26 -1.72 -3.35 1.34
C MET A 26 -1.46 -3.14 2.82
N MET A 27 -0.22 -3.43 3.18
CA MET A 27 0.30 -3.24 4.52
C MET A 27 1.72 -2.72 4.43
N ILE A 28 2.05 -1.75 5.27
CA ILE A 28 3.35 -1.09 5.28
C ILE A 28 4.05 -1.27 6.62
N SER A 29 5.37 -1.23 6.60
CA SER A 29 6.20 -1.11 7.81
C SER A 29 7.29 -0.08 7.55
N ALA A 30 7.37 0.92 8.41
CA ALA A 30 8.29 2.03 8.24
C ALA A 30 9.57 1.82 9.06
N TRP A 31 10.70 2.08 8.41
CA TRP A 31 12.02 2.15 9.02
C TRP A 31 12.63 3.53 8.80
N ASP A 32 13.84 3.77 9.30
CA ASP A 32 14.44 5.10 9.30
C ASP A 32 14.49 5.76 7.91
N GLN A 33 14.76 4.98 6.86
CA GLN A 33 14.95 5.49 5.50
C GLN A 33 14.05 4.82 4.45
N SER A 34 13.33 3.77 4.83
CA SER A 34 12.57 2.96 3.88
C SER A 34 11.20 2.59 4.40
N LEU A 35 10.27 2.42 3.48
CA LEU A 35 8.94 1.88 3.73
C LEU A 35 8.84 0.50 3.06
N HIS A 36 8.73 -0.56 3.87
CA HIS A 36 8.48 -1.91 3.37
C HIS A 36 6.99 -2.06 3.07
N VAL A 37 6.63 -2.27 1.81
CA VAL A 37 5.24 -2.40 1.38
C VAL A 37 4.99 -3.84 0.97
N HIS A 38 4.00 -4.48 1.58
CA HIS A 38 3.43 -5.75 1.12
C HIS A 38 2.10 -5.46 0.45
N TYR A 39 1.85 -6.04 -0.72
CA TYR A 39 0.68 -5.72 -1.52
C TYR A 39 0.19 -6.90 -2.34
N SER A 40 -1.13 -6.93 -2.61
CA SER A 40 -1.75 -7.88 -3.52
C SER A 40 -3.06 -7.34 -4.08
N ASN A 41 -3.44 -7.82 -5.27
CA ASN A 41 -4.77 -7.60 -5.85
C ASN A 41 -5.75 -8.73 -5.55
N THR A 42 -5.27 -9.84 -4.98
CA THR A 42 -6.08 -11.01 -4.62
C THR A 42 -6.10 -11.19 -3.13
N ALA A 43 -7.21 -11.74 -2.61
CA ALA A 43 -7.36 -11.99 -1.19
C ALA A 43 -6.18 -12.81 -0.64
N PRO A 44 -5.56 -12.36 0.46
CA PRO A 44 -4.61 -13.13 1.23
C PRO A 44 -5.15 -14.50 1.60
N TYR A 45 -4.29 -15.50 1.49
CA TYR A 45 -4.44 -16.76 2.20
C TYR A 45 -3.06 -17.16 2.74
N HIS A 46 -3.04 -18.13 3.65
CA HIS A 46 -1.80 -18.58 4.28
C HIS A 46 -0.79 -19.00 3.20
N LYS A 47 0.42 -18.40 3.23
CA LYS A 47 1.48 -18.62 2.22
C LYS A 47 1.06 -18.25 0.79
N SER A 48 0.22 -17.22 0.65
CA SER A 48 -0.20 -16.71 -0.66
C SER A 48 1.01 -16.31 -1.49
N LYS A 49 1.14 -16.92 -2.67
CA LYS A 49 2.20 -16.61 -3.65
C LYS A 49 1.93 -15.33 -4.44
N ASN A 50 0.75 -14.75 -4.27
CA ASN A 50 0.32 -13.53 -4.97
C ASN A 50 0.63 -12.26 -4.17
N VAL A 51 1.22 -12.41 -2.98
CA VAL A 51 1.70 -11.29 -2.17
C VAL A 51 3.07 -10.92 -2.69
N GLN A 52 3.21 -9.66 -3.05
CA GLN A 52 4.49 -9.08 -3.43
C GLN A 52 4.93 -8.13 -2.34
N ASP A 53 6.23 -7.89 -2.27
CA ASP A 53 6.80 -6.89 -1.38
C ASP A 53 7.90 -6.07 -2.07
N LYS A 54 8.03 -4.81 -1.66
CA LYS A 54 9.06 -3.88 -2.19
C LYS A 54 9.39 -2.84 -1.12
N TYR A 55 10.63 -2.37 -1.15
CA TYR A 55 11.07 -1.24 -0.34
C TYR A 55 10.95 0.06 -1.14
N LEU A 56 10.24 1.04 -0.58
CA LEU A 56 10.17 2.40 -1.10
C LEU A 56 11.08 3.32 -0.29
N ASN A 57 11.58 4.39 -0.93
CA ASN A 57 12.25 5.47 -0.23
C ASN A 57 11.23 6.25 0.62
N LEU A 58 11.48 6.37 1.92
CA LEU A 58 10.52 6.98 2.84
C LEU A 58 10.33 8.48 2.58
N GLU A 59 11.41 9.21 2.28
CA GLU A 59 11.33 10.65 2.00
C GLU A 59 10.55 10.94 0.71
N ASP A 60 10.67 10.09 -0.30
CA ASP A 60 9.89 10.21 -1.54
C ASP A 60 8.39 10.00 -1.29
N VAL A 61 8.02 9.11 -0.35
CA VAL A 61 6.64 8.90 0.09
C VAL A 61 6.16 10.12 0.87
N TYR A 62 6.95 10.63 1.81
CA TYR A 62 6.61 11.83 2.58
C TYR A 62 6.45 13.07 1.71
N HIS A 63 7.32 13.26 0.73
CA HIS A 63 7.19 14.34 -0.23
C HIS A 63 5.87 14.25 -1.00
N ALA A 64 5.51 13.06 -1.48
CA ALA A 64 4.24 12.85 -2.18
C ALA A 64 3.02 13.13 -1.27
N LEU A 65 3.04 12.65 -0.03
CA LEU A 65 1.97 12.90 0.95
C LEU A 65 1.83 14.40 1.29
N ARG A 66 2.94 15.12 1.48
CA ARG A 66 2.93 16.58 1.73
C ARG A 66 2.39 17.38 0.54
N SER A 67 2.55 16.87 -0.67
CA SER A 67 2.08 17.49 -1.91
C SER A 67 0.61 17.21 -2.24
N HIS A 68 -0.09 16.41 -1.43
CA HIS A 68 -1.51 16.11 -1.62
C HIS A 68 -2.36 17.39 -1.51
N SER A 69 -3.44 17.47 -2.30
CA SER A 69 -4.31 18.65 -2.36
C SER A 69 -4.97 18.97 -1.01
N ASP A 70 -5.27 17.94 -0.23
CA ASP A 70 -5.61 18.09 1.18
C ASP A 70 -4.34 17.90 2.03
N ARG A 71 -3.74 19.02 2.42
CA ARG A 71 -2.52 19.05 3.22
C ARG A 71 -2.72 18.46 4.62
N ASN A 72 -3.89 18.65 5.22
CA ASN A 72 -4.18 18.15 6.57
C ASN A 72 -4.27 16.62 6.55
N LEU A 73 -4.87 16.05 5.50
CA LEU A 73 -4.91 14.60 5.29
C LEU A 73 -3.50 14.04 5.08
N GLY A 74 -2.66 14.74 4.29
CA GLY A 74 -1.27 14.36 4.07
C GLY A 74 -0.41 14.38 5.34
N VAL A 75 -0.57 15.38 6.20
CA VAL A 75 0.11 15.44 7.51
C VAL A 75 -0.32 14.30 8.42
N GLN A 76 -1.63 14.05 8.55
CA GLN A 76 -2.14 12.94 9.35
C GLN A 76 -1.64 11.57 8.85
N ALA A 77 -1.55 11.39 7.53
CA ALA A 77 -0.98 10.18 6.95
C ALA A 77 0.49 9.97 7.34
N ILE A 78 1.29 11.04 7.37
CA ILE A 78 2.68 10.99 7.83
C ILE A 78 2.75 10.65 9.31
N ASP A 79 1.90 11.25 10.15
CA ASP A 79 1.87 10.97 11.59
C ASP A 79 1.57 9.48 11.86
N PHE A 80 0.67 8.86 11.11
CA PHE A 80 0.40 7.42 11.18
C PHE A 80 1.62 6.58 10.77
N ILE A 81 2.32 6.96 9.70
CA ILE A 81 3.53 6.25 9.26
C ILE A 81 4.64 6.38 10.31
N ASP A 82 4.88 7.59 10.85
CA ASP A 82 5.89 7.82 11.88
C ASP A 82 5.55 7.10 13.20
N ALA A 83 4.27 7.04 13.57
CA ALA A 83 3.82 6.27 14.73
C ALA A 83 4.16 4.77 14.60
N SER A 84 4.12 4.21 13.38
CA SER A 84 4.49 2.81 13.11
C SER A 84 5.99 2.52 13.26
N LYS A 85 6.86 3.53 13.14
CA LYS A 85 8.33 3.37 13.22
C LYS A 85 8.81 3.03 14.64
N ASN A 86 8.15 3.58 15.66
CA ASN A 86 8.74 3.74 16.99
C ASN A 86 8.41 2.64 18.02
N ARG A 87 7.66 1.59 17.65
CA ARG A 87 7.10 0.64 18.63
C ARG A 87 7.67 -0.78 18.54
N ARG A 88 9.00 -0.94 18.67
CA ARG A 88 9.72 -2.24 18.64
C ARG A 88 10.12 -2.77 17.26
N ARG A 89 10.33 -1.88 16.28
CA ARG A 89 10.94 -2.13 14.95
C ARG A 89 10.13 -2.96 13.95
N CYS A 90 8.90 -3.32 14.28
CA CYS A 90 8.16 -4.31 13.52
C CYS A 90 6.65 -4.04 13.46
N GLU A 91 6.13 -2.86 13.84
CA GLU A 91 4.69 -2.64 13.71
C GLU A 91 4.31 -2.46 12.24
N LYS A 92 3.24 -3.15 11.84
CA LYS A 92 2.68 -3.14 10.50
C LYS A 92 1.40 -2.31 10.50
N LEU A 93 1.35 -1.35 9.59
CA LEU A 93 0.19 -0.51 9.35
C LEU A 93 -0.57 -1.04 8.14
N VAL A 94 -1.80 -1.51 8.37
CA VAL A 94 -2.69 -1.93 7.29
C VAL A 94 -3.34 -0.69 6.70
N VAL A 95 -3.22 -0.54 5.38
CA VAL A 95 -3.72 0.63 4.63
C VAL A 95 -4.63 0.19 3.48
N ASP A 96 -5.16 -1.02 3.56
CA ASP A 96 -6.22 -1.49 2.67
C ASP A 96 -7.62 -1.30 3.24
N LYS A 97 -8.58 -1.46 2.33
CA LYS A 97 -9.99 -1.54 2.63
C LYS A 97 -10.56 -2.67 1.78
N PRO A 98 -10.40 -3.93 2.20
CA PRO A 98 -10.92 -5.02 1.41
C PRO A 98 -12.45 -4.99 1.43
N GLY A 99 -13.08 -5.57 0.40
CA GLY A 99 -14.54 -5.70 0.35
C GLY A 99 -15.08 -6.54 1.52
N SER A 100 -16.39 -6.47 1.74
CA SER A 100 -17.11 -7.12 2.87
C SER A 100 -16.88 -8.62 3.02
N GLU A 101 -16.40 -9.29 1.97
CA GLU A 101 -16.14 -10.73 1.95
C GLU A 101 -14.77 -11.11 2.54
N THR A 102 -13.89 -10.14 2.83
CA THR A 102 -12.57 -10.43 3.38
C THR A 102 -12.61 -10.38 4.91
N PRO A 103 -12.13 -11.43 5.61
CA PRO A 103 -12.00 -11.42 7.05
C PRO A 103 -11.16 -10.24 7.55
N PRO A 104 -11.52 -9.63 8.68
CA PRO A 104 -10.77 -8.51 9.28
C PRO A 104 -9.43 -8.92 9.87
N ASN A 105 -8.94 -10.15 9.63
CA ASN A 105 -7.65 -10.65 10.09
C ASN A 105 -6.83 -11.25 8.94
N HIS A 106 -7.19 -10.95 7.69
CA HIS A 106 -6.56 -11.49 6.49
C HIS A 106 -5.05 -11.21 6.41
N TRP A 107 -4.60 -10.08 6.97
CA TRP A 107 -3.20 -9.68 7.01
C TRP A 107 -2.31 -10.62 7.84
N TYR A 108 -2.87 -11.33 8.84
CA TYR A 108 -2.13 -12.35 9.60
C TYR A 108 -1.75 -13.56 8.73
N LEU A 109 -2.43 -13.75 7.60
CA LEU A 109 -2.14 -14.85 6.68
C LEU A 109 -0.87 -14.62 5.85
N TRP A 110 -0.32 -13.39 5.87
CA TRP A 110 0.95 -13.04 5.22
C TRP A 110 2.20 -13.40 6.05
N GLU A 111 2.06 -14.30 7.04
CA GLU A 111 3.15 -14.82 7.90
C GLU A 111 4.06 -13.71 8.44
N THR A 112 3.45 -12.69 9.04
CA THR A 112 4.21 -11.57 9.59
C THR A 112 4.57 -11.87 11.04
N PHE A 113 5.85 -12.07 11.35
CA PHE A 113 6.37 -12.19 12.72
C PHE A 113 6.29 -10.87 13.53
N CYS A 114 5.38 -9.99 13.15
CA CYS A 114 5.35 -8.57 13.42
C CYS A 114 3.95 -8.21 13.91
N GLU A 115 3.88 -7.36 14.92
CA GLU A 115 2.61 -6.88 15.46
C GLU A 115 1.94 -5.88 14.51
N PHE A 116 0.62 -5.79 14.56
CA PHE A 116 -0.14 -4.78 13.84
C PHE A 116 -0.36 -3.57 14.74
N MET A 117 -0.36 -2.37 14.16
CA MET A 117 -0.73 -1.18 14.92
C MET A 117 -2.13 -1.36 15.52
N SER A 118 -2.25 -1.10 16.82
CA SER A 118 -3.53 -1.20 17.54
C SER A 118 -4.56 -0.18 17.04
N GLU A 119 -4.08 0.97 16.58
CA GLU A 119 -4.89 2.04 16.02
C GLU A 119 -4.81 1.99 14.50
N SER A 120 -5.97 1.90 13.86
CA SER A 120 -6.07 1.94 12.40
C SER A 120 -6.31 3.36 11.91
N PRO A 121 -5.74 3.77 10.76
CA PRO A 121 -6.05 5.06 10.17
C PRO A 121 -7.52 5.14 9.77
N SER A 122 -8.01 6.37 9.58
CA SER A 122 -9.30 6.57 8.93
C SER A 122 -9.26 6.03 7.49
N PRO A 123 -10.41 5.66 6.89
CA PRO A 123 -10.45 5.15 5.52
C PRO A 123 -9.79 6.07 4.49
N ASP A 124 -9.91 7.40 4.66
CA ASP A 124 -9.32 8.38 3.74
C ASP A 124 -7.80 8.44 3.87
N ILE A 125 -7.27 8.32 5.10
CA ILE A 125 -5.84 8.24 5.35
C ILE A 125 -5.27 6.94 4.76
N SER A 126 -5.91 5.80 5.04
CA SER A 126 -5.50 4.50 4.49
C SER A 126 -5.47 4.54 2.96
N LYS A 127 -6.53 5.08 2.33
CA LYS A 127 -6.60 5.25 0.89
C LYS A 127 -5.47 6.12 0.36
N LEU A 128 -5.21 7.27 0.99
CA LEU A 128 -4.14 8.17 0.57
C LEU A 128 -2.77 7.49 0.61
N ILE A 129 -2.45 6.79 1.71
CA ILE A 129 -1.18 6.08 1.85
C ILE A 129 -1.06 4.99 0.77
N ASN A 130 -2.13 4.24 0.52
CA ASN A 130 -2.17 3.19 -0.48
C ASN A 130 -1.98 3.74 -1.91
N ASP A 131 -2.66 4.82 -2.26
CA ASP A 131 -2.54 5.48 -3.55
C ASP A 131 -1.10 5.96 -3.79
N VAL A 132 -0.49 6.63 -2.81
CA VAL A 132 0.90 7.11 -2.90
C VAL A 132 1.87 5.94 -3.03
N CYS A 133 1.74 4.89 -2.22
CA CYS A 133 2.60 3.71 -2.31
C CYS A 133 2.45 3.04 -3.68
N THR A 134 1.22 2.89 -4.17
CA THR A 134 0.92 2.27 -5.47
C THR A 134 1.57 3.04 -6.61
N GLN A 135 1.49 4.37 -6.61
CA GLN A 135 2.17 5.21 -7.60
C GLN A 135 3.68 4.95 -7.60
N LYS A 136 4.31 4.89 -6.43
CA LYS A 136 5.76 4.66 -6.28
C LYS A 136 6.19 3.22 -6.60
N LEU A 137 5.30 2.24 -6.46
CA LEU A 137 5.58 0.85 -6.84
C LEU A 137 5.67 0.66 -8.35
N ASN A 138 4.88 1.42 -9.11
CA ASN A 138 4.74 1.34 -10.57
C ASN A 138 5.74 2.23 -11.35
N VAL A 139 6.65 2.93 -10.66
CA VAL A 139 7.79 3.67 -11.22
C VAL A 139 8.97 2.75 -11.44
#